data_AF-A0A084AD29-F1
#
_entry.id   AF-A0A084AD29-F1
#
_cell.length_a   1.000
_cell.length_b   1.000
_cell.length_c   1.000
_cell.angle_alpha   90.00
_cell.angle_beta   90.00
_cell.angle_gamma   90.00
#
_symmetry.space_group_name_H-M   'P 1'
#
loop_
_entity.id
_entity.type
_entity.pdbx_description
1 polymer ?
#
loop_
_entity_poly.entity_id
_entity_poly.type
_entity_poly.pdbx_seq_one_letter_code
_entity_poly.pdbx_strand_id
1 'polypeptide(L)'
;MMVKDRNADKRLEYNRQILDVEREQDDIQNQKSEMKRALENFENEISRSFNKLQELDGEMIRQGSIAAQWEQQEHQGRNSYIRNFINNQEEEVALAYSKMSQETEDKKESLQKERDSLAWD
;
A
#
# COMPACT_ATOMS: atom_id res chain seq x y z
N MET A 1 -30.38 21.44 -41.21
CA MET A 1 -28.95 21.56 -40.89
C MET A 1 -28.78 20.90 -39.52
N MET A 2 -28.17 19.72 -39.46
CA MET A 2 -28.01 18.99 -38.20
C MET A 2 -26.96 19.77 -37.38
N VAL A 3 -27.39 20.44 -36.31
CA VAL A 3 -26.46 21.11 -35.40
C VAL A 3 -25.64 19.99 -34.77
N LYS A 4 -24.38 19.86 -35.17
CA LYS A 4 -23.43 19.00 -34.45
C LYS A 4 -23.32 19.60 -33.06
N ASP A 5 -23.79 18.86 -32.06
CA ASP A 5 -23.60 19.19 -30.64
C ASP A 5 -22.10 19.45 -30.44
N ARG A 6 -21.75 20.73 -30.29
CA ARG A 6 -20.35 21.17 -30.21
C ARG A 6 -19.73 20.78 -28.86
N ASN A 7 -20.59 20.48 -27.89
CA ASN A 7 -20.22 20.03 -26.57
C ASN A 7 -20.07 18.50 -26.50
N ALA A 8 -20.61 17.74 -27.47
CA ALA A 8 -20.49 16.29 -27.53
C ALA A 8 -19.01 15.84 -27.59
N ASP A 9 -18.18 16.49 -28.40
CA ASP A 9 -16.75 16.19 -28.48
C ASP A 9 -16.04 16.47 -27.14
N LYS A 10 -16.42 17.53 -26.43
CA LYS A 10 -15.88 17.84 -25.10
C LYS A 10 -16.35 16.87 -24.04
N ARG A 11 -17.63 16.47 -24.04
CA ARG A 11 -18.14 15.43 -23.13
C ARG A 11 -17.44 14.10 -23.36
N LEU A 12 -17.18 13.75 -24.62
CA LEU A 12 -16.43 12.55 -24.97
C LEU A 12 -15.01 12.61 -24.42
N GLU A 13 -14.35 13.75 -24.51
CA GLU A 13 -13.01 13.95 -23.94
C GLU A 13 -13.01 13.82 -22.42
N TYR A 14 -13.94 14.47 -21.71
CA TYR A 14 -14.08 14.30 -20.27
C TYR A 14 -14.38 12.84 -19.87
N ASN A 15 -15.21 12.12 -20.64
CA ASN A 15 -15.46 10.70 -20.39
C ASN A 15 -14.19 9.86 -20.52
N ARG A 16 -13.30 10.16 -21.48
CA ARG A 16 -12.01 9.48 -21.59
C ARG A 16 -11.12 9.76 -20.38
N GLN A 17 -11.03 11.02 -19.97
CA GLN A 17 -10.24 11.41 -18.80
C GLN A 17 -10.77 10.78 -17.51
N ILE A 18 -12.10 10.69 -17.34
CA ILE A 18 -12.73 9.98 -16.22
C ILE A 18 -12.36 8.50 -16.25
N LEU A 19 -12.47 7.84 -17.40
CA LEU A 19 -12.09 6.43 -17.55
C LEU A 19 -10.61 6.19 -17.23
N ASP A 20 -9.72 7.11 -17.60
CA ASP A 20 -8.30 7.00 -17.28
C ASP A 20 -8.03 7.17 -15.78
N VAL A 21 -8.77 8.07 -15.10
CA VAL A 21 -8.72 8.19 -13.63
C VAL A 21 -9.29 6.95 -12.94
N GLU A 22 -10.38 6.37 -13.45
CA GLU A 22 -10.94 5.12 -12.90
C GLU A 22 -9.96 3.95 -13.01
N ARG A 23 -9.23 3.84 -14.13
CA ARG A 23 -8.13 2.87 -14.27
C ARG A 23 -6.99 3.13 -13.27
N GLU A 24 -6.63 4.40 -13.08
CA GLU A 24 -5.63 4.79 -12.08
C GLU A 24 -6.08 4.40 -10.67
N GLN A 25 -7.37 4.57 -10.33
CA GLN A 25 -7.94 4.13 -9.06
C GLN A 25 -7.86 2.61 -8.88
N ASP A 26 -8.16 1.83 -9.92
CA ASP A 26 -8.02 0.36 -9.90
C ASP A 26 -6.57 -0.06 -9.69
N ASP A 27 -5.62 0.59 -10.39
CA ASP A 27 -4.19 0.32 -10.24
C ASP A 27 -3.69 0.65 -8.83
N ILE A 28 -4.10 1.78 -8.25
CA ILE A 28 -3.79 2.15 -6.86
C ILE A 28 -4.28 1.07 -5.89
N GLN A 29 -5.49 0.57 -6.07
CA GLN A 29 -6.07 -0.47 -5.20
C GLN A 29 -5.36 -1.82 -5.35
N ASN A 30 -4.95 -2.18 -6.57
CA ASN A 30 -4.15 -3.37 -6.84
C ASN A 30 -2.77 -3.27 -6.17
N GLN A 31 -2.06 -2.17 -6.38
CA GLN A 31 -0.74 -1.92 -5.78
C GLN A 31 -0.81 -1.91 -4.24
N LYS A 32 -1.85 -1.30 -3.66
CA LYS A 32 -2.10 -1.35 -2.20
C LYS A 32 -2.21 -2.78 -1.69
N SER A 33 -2.95 -3.62 -2.41
CA SER A 33 -3.15 -5.02 -2.05
C SER A 33 -1.86 -5.84 -2.18
N GLU A 34 -1.06 -5.57 -3.21
CA GLU A 34 0.25 -6.18 -3.42
C GLU A 34 1.24 -5.79 -2.31
N MET A 35 1.31 -4.50 -1.98
CA MET A 35 2.18 -4.00 -0.92
C MET A 35 1.82 -4.61 0.44
N LYS A 36 0.52 -4.69 0.76
CA LYS A 36 0.05 -5.34 1.99
C LYS A 36 0.48 -6.80 2.07
N ARG A 37 0.31 -7.56 0.98
CA ARG A 37 0.77 -8.96 0.91
C ARG A 37 2.29 -9.07 1.05
N ALA A 38 3.06 -8.14 0.49
CA ALA A 38 4.50 -8.13 0.60
C ALA A 38 4.95 -7.92 2.06
N LEU A 39 4.33 -6.97 2.77
CA LEU A 39 4.59 -6.71 4.19
C LEU A 39 4.22 -7.92 5.06
N GLU A 40 3.05 -8.51 4.85
CA GLU A 40 2.60 -9.73 5.55
C GLU A 40 3.58 -10.90 5.31
N ASN A 41 4.04 -11.09 4.08
CA ASN A 41 5.02 -12.14 3.77
C ASN A 41 6.35 -11.89 4.47
N PHE A 42 6.83 -10.64 4.46
CA PHE A 42 8.07 -10.25 5.12
C PHE A 42 8.00 -10.46 6.65
N GLU A 43 6.90 -10.05 7.29
CA GLU A 43 6.69 -10.28 8.72
C GLU A 43 6.69 -11.78 9.07
N ASN A 44 6.04 -12.59 8.24
CA ASN A 44 6.01 -14.04 8.40
C ASN A 44 7.40 -14.67 8.25
N GLU A 45 8.19 -14.24 7.27
CA GLU A 45 9.56 -14.72 7.05
C GLU A 45 10.50 -14.35 8.21
N ILE A 46 10.40 -13.12 8.71
CA ILE A 46 11.16 -12.68 9.89
C ILE A 46 10.76 -13.48 11.12
N SER A 47 9.46 -13.64 11.36
CA SER A 47 8.98 -14.39 12.53
C SER A 47 9.46 -15.84 12.51
N ARG A 48 9.43 -16.50 11.34
CA ARG A 48 9.98 -17.85 11.18
C ARG A 48 11.48 -17.89 11.43
N SER A 49 12.22 -16.94 10.86
CA SER A 49 13.68 -16.87 11.01
C SER A 49 14.08 -16.61 12.47
N PHE A 50 13.35 -15.74 13.15
CA PHE A 50 13.56 -15.42 14.56
C PHE A 50 13.25 -16.61 15.47
N ASN A 51 12.14 -17.33 15.24
CA ASN A 51 11.83 -18.53 16.02
C ASN A 51 12.95 -19.57 15.91
N LYS A 52 13.51 -19.75 14.70
CA LYS A 52 14.64 -20.65 14.49
C LYS A 52 15.92 -20.18 15.20
N LEU A 53 16.18 -18.87 15.24
CA LEU A 53 17.28 -18.32 16.02
C LEU A 53 17.09 -18.58 17.52
N GLN A 54 15.89 -18.38 18.05
CA GLN A 54 15.59 -18.66 19.46
C GLN A 54 15.77 -20.13 19.82
N GLU A 55 15.42 -21.05 18.92
CA GLU A 55 15.65 -22.48 19.10
C GLU A 55 17.15 -22.80 19.19
N LEU A 56 17.96 -22.24 18.29
CA LEU A 56 19.42 -22.40 18.27
C LEU A 56 20.07 -21.83 19.53
N ASP A 57 19.70 -20.61 19.92
CA ASP A 57 20.17 -20.00 21.16
C ASP A 57 19.81 -20.89 22.36
N GLY A 58 18.56 -21.38 22.41
CA GLY A 58 18.09 -22.25 23.47
C GLY A 58 18.83 -23.59 23.53
N GLU A 59 19.27 -24.15 22.39
CA GLU A 59 20.13 -25.33 22.35
C GLU A 59 21.54 -25.04 22.88
N MET A 60 22.16 -23.93 22.43
CA MET A 60 23.49 -23.53 22.89
C MET A 60 23.51 -23.21 24.38
N ILE A 61 22.47 -22.54 24.88
CA ILE A 61 22.31 -22.23 26.31
C ILE A 61 22.19 -23.53 27.12
N ARG A 62 21.40 -24.51 26.64
CA ARG A 62 21.29 -25.83 27.29
C ARG A 62 22.63 -26.58 27.32
N GLN A 63 23.52 -26.32 26.36
CA GLN A 63 24.89 -26.86 26.33
C GLN A 63 25.88 -26.05 27.20
N GLY A 64 25.42 -25.00 27.88
CA GLY A 64 26.22 -24.19 28.81
C GLY A 64 26.88 -22.95 28.20
N SER A 65 26.49 -22.55 26.98
CA SER A 65 27.01 -21.32 26.36
C SER A 65 26.45 -20.07 27.04
N ILE A 66 27.34 -19.32 27.70
CA ILE A 66 27.01 -17.99 28.26
C ILE A 66 26.93 -16.94 27.15
N ALA A 67 27.73 -17.08 26.08
CA ALA A 67 27.67 -16.18 24.93
C ALA A 67 26.29 -16.22 24.26
N ALA A 68 25.70 -17.41 24.14
CA ALA A 68 24.36 -17.60 23.59
C ALA A 68 23.26 -16.90 24.41
N GLN A 69 23.45 -16.71 25.72
CA GLN A 69 22.50 -15.94 26.54
C GLN A 69 22.50 -14.45 26.18
N TRP A 70 23.68 -13.89 25.88
CA TRP A 70 23.81 -12.51 25.44
C TRP A 70 23.28 -12.33 24.02
N GLU A 71 23.61 -13.25 23.11
CA GLU A 71 23.10 -13.26 21.74
C GLU A 71 21.58 -13.35 21.70
N GLN A 72 20.97 -14.18 22.55
CA GLN A 72 19.51 -14.28 22.67
C GLN A 72 18.85 -12.94 23.03
N GLN A 73 19.43 -12.19 23.99
CA GLN A 73 18.90 -10.88 24.38
C GLN A 73 19.04 -9.87 23.23
N GLU A 74 20.17 -9.89 22.53
CA GLU A 74 20.40 -9.02 21.38
C GLU A 74 19.40 -9.32 20.24
N HIS A 75 19.20 -10.61 19.93
CA HIS A 75 18.22 -11.05 18.94
C HIS A 75 16.80 -10.61 19.31
N GLN A 76 16.40 -10.71 20.58
CA GLN A 76 15.10 -10.21 21.05
C GLN A 76 14.94 -8.69 20.84
N GLY A 77 16.00 -7.92 21.11
CA GLY A 77 16.03 -6.48 20.85
C GLY A 77 15.88 -6.15 19.37
N ARG A 78 16.64 -6.83 18.50
CA ARG A 78 16.55 -6.69 17.04
C ARG A 78 15.17 -7.06 16.51
N ASN A 79 14.57 -8.15 17.00
CA ASN A 79 13.22 -8.56 16.60
C ASN A 79 12.16 -7.54 16.99
N SER A 80 12.25 -6.99 18.21
CA SER A 80 11.35 -5.92 18.66
C SER A 80 11.47 -4.66 17.77
N TYR A 81 12.70 -4.28 17.43
CA TYR A 81 12.96 -3.17 16.51
C TYR A 81 12.35 -3.41 15.12
N ILE A 82 12.58 -4.59 14.54
CA ILE A 82 12.07 -4.94 13.21
C ILE A 82 10.55 -4.95 13.19
N ARG A 83 9.89 -5.50 14.23
CA ARG A 83 8.41 -5.47 14.33
C ARG A 83 7.87 -4.05 14.39
N ASN A 84 8.47 -3.18 15.20
CA ASN A 84 8.07 -1.78 15.26
C ASN A 84 8.29 -1.07 13.92
N PHE A 85 9.39 -1.37 13.22
CA PHE A 85 9.64 -0.85 11.88
C PHE A 85 8.55 -1.28 10.89
N ILE A 86 8.19 -2.57 10.86
CA ILE A 86 7.13 -3.09 9.98
C ILE A 86 5.80 -2.39 10.26
N ASN A 87 5.40 -2.28 11.54
CA ASN A 87 4.16 -1.61 11.92
C ASN A 87 4.14 -0.15 11.44
N ASN A 88 5.25 0.58 11.62
CA ASN A 88 5.34 1.95 11.14
C ASN A 88 5.24 2.03 9.61
N GLN A 89 5.86 1.09 8.89
CA GLN A 89 5.78 1.02 7.43
C GLN A 89 4.36 0.70 6.95
N GLU A 90 3.62 -0.17 7.64
CA GLU A 90 2.21 -0.44 7.34
C GLU A 90 1.36 0.84 7.46
N GLU A 91 1.56 1.62 8.53
CA GLU A 91 0.87 2.90 8.72
C GLU A 91 1.23 3.92 7.63
N GLU A 92 2.52 4.08 7.31
CA GLU A 92 2.98 4.99 6.25
C GLU A 92 2.41 4.62 4.87
N VAL A 93 2.43 3.32 4.54
CA VAL A 93 1.84 2.80 3.30
C VAL A 93 0.33 3.04 3.26
N ALA A 94 -0.38 2.78 4.36
CA ALA A 94 -1.81 3.00 4.44
C ALA A 94 -2.18 4.48 4.23
N LEU A 95 -1.42 5.39 4.82
CA LEU A 95 -1.59 6.84 4.65
C LEU A 95 -1.31 7.28 3.21
N ALA A 96 -0.22 6.79 2.61
CA ALA A 96 0.15 7.12 1.24
C ALA A 96 -0.95 6.72 0.24
N TYR A 97 -1.42 5.48 0.32
CA TYR A 97 -2.51 5.01 -0.55
C TYR A 97 -3.83 5.72 -0.29
N SER A 98 -4.15 6.03 0.97
CA SER A 98 -5.35 6.82 1.30
C SER A 98 -5.32 8.19 0.62
N LYS A 99 -4.17 8.86 0.66
CA LYS A 99 -3.97 10.15 0.01
C LYS A 99 -4.10 10.05 -1.52
N MET A 100 -3.47 9.07 -2.14
CA MET A 100 -3.57 8.85 -3.60
C MET A 100 -5.01 8.54 -4.03
N SER A 101 -5.74 7.73 -3.27
CA SER A 101 -7.16 7.45 -3.52
C SER A 101 -8.02 8.71 -3.40
N GLN A 102 -7.76 9.57 -2.41
CA GLN A 102 -8.50 10.83 -2.28
C GLN A 102 -8.21 11.79 -3.43
N GLU A 103 -6.93 11.96 -3.80
CA GLU A 103 -6.53 12.86 -4.90
C GLU A 103 -7.16 12.45 -6.25
N THR A 104 -7.21 11.15 -6.51
CA THR A 104 -7.85 10.61 -7.73
C THR A 104 -9.37 10.74 -7.68
N GLU A 105 -10.00 10.57 -6.52
CA GLU A 105 -11.44 10.80 -6.36
C GLU A 105 -11.80 12.27 -6.59
N ASP A 106 -11.07 13.19 -5.97
CA ASP A 106 -11.27 14.64 -6.14
C ASP A 106 -11.12 15.07 -7.61
N LYS A 107 -10.14 14.50 -8.32
CA LYS A 107 -9.93 14.71 -9.74
C LYS A 107 -11.10 14.18 -10.57
N LYS A 108 -11.57 12.96 -10.30
CA LYS A 108 -12.73 12.36 -10.98
C LYS A 108 -13.98 13.22 -10.78
N GLU A 109 -14.27 13.63 -9.55
CA GLU A 109 -15.40 14.50 -9.24
C GLU A 109 -15.33 15.84 -9.99
N SER A 110 -14.13 16.42 -10.08
CA SER A 110 -13.91 17.68 -10.79
C SER A 110 -14.19 17.54 -12.29
N LEU A 111 -13.70 16.47 -12.91
CA LEU A 111 -13.97 16.14 -14.31
C LEU A 111 -15.46 15.89 -14.58
N GLN A 112 -16.15 15.19 -13.66
CA GLN A 112 -17.58 14.97 -13.74
C GLN A 112 -18.36 16.28 -13.66
N LYS A 113 -18.02 17.17 -12.72
CA LYS A 113 -18.62 18.51 -12.60
C LYS A 113 -18.41 19.33 -13.88
N GLU A 114 -17.21 19.34 -14.44
CA GLU A 114 -16.93 20.04 -15.70
C GLU A 114 -17.73 19.48 -16.87
N ARG A 115 -17.76 18.15 -17.02
CA ARG A 115 -18.58 17.48 -18.05
C ARG A 115 -20.06 17.83 -17.92
N ASP A 116 -20.61 17.76 -16.71
CA ASP A 116 -22.03 17.95 -16.44
C ASP A 116 -22.46 19.41 -16.59
N SER A 117 -21.52 20.35 -16.52
CA SER A 117 -21.74 21.77 -16.81
C SER A 117 -21.95 22.08 -18.31
N LEU A 118 -21.63 21.14 -19.20
CA LEU A 118 -21.78 21.33 -20.66
C LEU A 118 -23.25 21.19 -21.09
N ALA A 119 -23.82 22.28 -21.62
CA ALA A 119 -25.20 22.34 -22.09
C ALA A 119 -25.47 21.37 -23.24
N TRP A 120 -26.54 20.57 -23.13
CA TRP A 120 -27.03 19.68 -24.19
C TRP A 120 -27.85 20.53 -25.17
N ASP A 121 -27.21 20.97 -26.26
CA ASP A 121 -27.86 21.64 -27.39
C ASP A 121 -28.70 20.67 -28.26
#